data_AF-A0AAE2SBZ9-F1
#
_entry.id   AF-A0AAE2SBZ9-F1
#
_cell.length_a   1.000
_cell.length_b   1.000
_cell.length_c   1.000
_cell.angle_alpha   90.00
_cell.angle_beta   90.00
_cell.angle_gamma   90.00
#
_symmetry.space_group_name_H-M   'P 1'
#
loop_
_entity.id
_entity.type
_entity.pdbx_description
1 polymer ?
#
loop_
_entity_poly.entity_id
_entity_poly.type
_entity_poly.pdbx_seq_one_letter_code
_entity_poly.pdbx_strand_id
1 'polypeptide(L)'
;MKMSLKKSTVQEHLLKTLQPHLHPQWRGQLQQQSPWQIYEKRAAKHEFLRCMFPMDALIWLGRVHQSGQQKYSKQFRRVYDWLQRPLLPARCAAGIFLPGGYARSIANIKSAPFIVVESDDLLGRSPLTSSEREANKAWSYALIQYLVEAWGLSLRAVIDTGNKSLHAWFDRPNQHTLNCIIHLAESHHIDKQILLYGHAAPLRMPGCIHEKTKQPAELLYLKSYSQITH
;
A
#
# COMPACT_ATOMS: atom_id res chain seq x y z
N MET A 1 -10.22 -27.70 24.51
CA MET A 1 -10.20 -26.28 24.94
C MET A 1 -8.76 -25.79 25.12
N LYS A 2 -7.94 -25.70 24.05
CA LYS A 2 -6.48 -25.40 24.14
C LYS A 2 -5.91 -24.46 23.05
N MET A 3 -6.75 -23.75 22.27
CA MET A 3 -6.26 -22.85 21.19
C MET A 3 -6.41 -21.35 21.46
N SER A 4 -7.08 -20.92 22.54
CA SER A 4 -7.34 -19.49 22.78
C SER A 4 -6.16 -18.75 23.44
N LEU A 5 -5.37 -19.43 24.28
CA LEU A 5 -4.31 -18.79 25.09
C LEU A 5 -3.07 -18.37 24.29
N LYS A 6 -2.76 -18.99 23.14
CA LYS A 6 -1.57 -18.65 22.34
C LYS A 6 -1.72 -17.37 21.51
N LYS A 7 -2.95 -17.03 21.10
CA LYS A 7 -3.20 -15.86 20.26
C LYS A 7 -3.13 -14.54 21.05
N SER A 8 -3.57 -14.54 22.31
CA SER A 8 -3.52 -13.33 23.13
C SER A 8 -2.07 -12.90 23.42
N THR A 9 -1.17 -13.85 23.70
CA THR A 9 0.24 -13.55 23.99
C THR A 9 0.99 -12.97 22.79
N VAL A 10 0.73 -13.48 21.57
CA VAL A 10 1.37 -12.95 20.35
C VAL A 10 0.87 -11.54 20.06
N GLN A 11 -0.44 -11.30 20.18
CA GLN A 11 -1.03 -9.99 19.97
C GLN A 11 -0.53 -8.97 21.01
N GLU A 12 -0.52 -9.33 22.29
CA GLU A 12 0.00 -8.48 23.37
C GLU A 12 1.47 -8.11 23.12
N HIS A 13 2.28 -9.07 22.68
CA HIS A 13 3.68 -8.83 22.35
C HIS A 13 3.83 -7.87 21.16
N LEU A 14 3.04 -8.06 20.10
CA LEU A 14 3.03 -7.13 18.96
C LEU A 14 2.63 -5.72 19.40
N LEU A 15 1.51 -5.58 20.13
CA LEU A 15 1.05 -4.27 20.58
C LEU A 15 2.08 -3.59 21.48
N LYS A 16 2.74 -4.33 22.38
CA LYS A 16 3.84 -3.82 23.20
C LYS A 16 5.03 -3.36 22.35
N THR A 17 5.35 -4.10 21.29
CA THR A 17 6.42 -3.76 20.34
C THR A 17 6.09 -2.49 19.55
N LEU A 18 4.83 -2.31 19.15
CA LEU A 18 4.39 -1.16 18.36
C LEU A 18 4.08 0.08 19.21
N GLN A 19 3.79 -0.09 20.50
CA GLN A 19 3.36 1.01 21.39
C GLN A 19 4.30 2.24 21.39
N PRO A 20 5.64 2.10 21.36
CA PRO A 20 6.54 3.25 21.29
C PRO A 20 6.35 4.12 20.04
N HIS A 21 5.83 3.55 18.95
CA HIS A 21 5.62 4.26 17.67
C HIS A 21 4.20 4.82 17.50
N LEU A 22 3.31 4.64 18.49
CA LEU A 22 1.98 5.23 18.44
C LEU A 22 2.04 6.75 18.59
N HIS A 23 1.21 7.45 17.81
CA HIS A 23 1.12 8.89 17.88
C HIS A 23 -0.33 9.38 17.73
N PRO A 24 -0.86 10.22 18.64
CA PRO A 24 -2.24 10.72 18.57
C PRO A 24 -2.53 11.49 17.27
N GLN A 25 -1.52 12.18 16.73
CA GLN A 25 -1.60 12.93 15.46
C GLN A 25 -0.89 12.20 14.31
N TRP A 26 -0.96 10.87 14.26
CA TRP A 26 -0.25 10.04 13.28
C TRP A 26 -0.42 10.49 11.82
N ARG A 27 -1.62 11.01 11.45
CA ARG A 27 -1.86 11.58 10.10
C ARG A 27 -0.96 12.77 9.82
N GLY A 28 -0.93 13.72 10.76
CA GLY A 28 -0.10 14.92 10.66
C GLY A 28 1.38 14.57 10.61
N GLN A 29 1.82 13.56 11.37
CA GLN A 29 3.19 13.06 11.32
C GLN A 29 3.56 12.52 9.93
N LEU A 30 2.74 11.65 9.32
CA LEU A 30 2.98 11.17 7.94
C LEU A 30 3.06 12.32 6.94
N GLN A 31 2.16 13.30 7.04
CA GLN A 31 2.12 14.46 6.15
C GLN A 31 3.34 15.37 6.30
N GLN A 32 3.79 15.60 7.54
CA GLN A 32 4.99 16.36 7.84
C GLN A 32 6.26 15.64 7.39
N GLN A 33 6.31 14.32 7.54
CA GLN A 33 7.43 13.48 7.10
C GLN A 33 7.47 13.30 5.58
N SER A 34 6.37 13.56 4.87
CA SER A 34 6.28 13.40 3.42
C SER A 34 7.23 14.37 2.70
N PRO A 35 8.26 13.88 1.98
CA PRO A 35 9.15 14.76 1.21
C PRO A 35 8.41 15.48 0.09
N TRP A 36 7.36 14.86 -0.45
CA TRP A 36 6.50 15.46 -1.44
C TRP A 36 5.24 16.02 -0.79
N GLN A 37 5.05 17.33 -0.88
CA GLN A 37 3.88 18.01 -0.35
C GLN A 37 2.72 17.95 -1.36
N ILE A 38 1.57 17.46 -0.91
CA ILE A 38 0.40 17.25 -1.75
C ILE A 38 -0.54 18.45 -1.53
N TYR A 39 -0.29 19.52 -2.27
CA TYR A 39 -1.07 20.76 -2.12
C TYR A 39 -2.50 20.62 -2.68
N GLU A 40 -2.66 19.84 -3.75
CA GLU A 40 -3.96 19.65 -4.41
C GLU A 40 -4.42 18.19 -4.39
N LYS A 41 -5.49 17.93 -3.63
CA LYS A 41 -6.11 16.59 -3.55
C LYS A 41 -6.53 16.04 -4.93
N ARG A 42 -6.90 16.91 -5.87
CA ARG A 42 -7.28 16.52 -7.24
C ARG A 42 -6.09 16.01 -8.06
N ALA A 43 -4.89 16.55 -7.82
CA ALA A 43 -3.66 16.14 -8.49
C ALA A 43 -3.01 14.90 -7.85
N ALA A 44 -3.42 14.50 -6.64
CA ALA A 44 -2.76 13.45 -5.86
C ALA A 44 -2.56 12.12 -6.60
N LYS A 45 -3.48 11.73 -7.51
CA LYS A 45 -3.31 10.53 -8.35
C LYS A 45 -2.16 10.65 -9.34
N HIS A 46 -2.07 11.80 -10.02
CA HIS A 46 -1.00 12.07 -10.99
C HIS A 46 0.34 12.21 -10.29
N GLU A 47 0.38 12.92 -9.15
CA GLU A 47 1.58 13.02 -8.31
C GLU A 47 2.05 11.64 -7.83
N PHE A 48 1.12 10.80 -7.35
CA PHE A 48 1.43 9.43 -6.96
C PHE A 48 2.08 8.65 -8.10
N LEU A 49 1.51 8.67 -9.32
CA LEU A 49 2.12 7.93 -10.44
C LEU A 49 3.49 8.48 -10.83
N ARG A 50 3.63 9.82 -10.89
CA ARG A 50 4.89 10.49 -11.24
C ARG A 50 6.01 10.14 -10.26
N CYS A 51 5.68 10.05 -8.98
CA CYS A 51 6.65 9.74 -7.93
C CYS A 51 6.88 8.24 -7.73
N MET A 52 5.97 7.36 -8.14
CA MET A 52 6.10 5.93 -7.85
C MET A 52 6.74 5.13 -8.98
N PHE A 53 6.64 5.55 -10.24
CA PHE A 53 7.09 4.71 -11.35
C PHE A 53 7.91 5.49 -12.39
N PRO A 54 8.90 4.87 -13.04
CA PRO A 54 9.56 5.43 -14.21
C PRO A 54 8.55 5.79 -15.32
N MET A 55 8.82 6.84 -16.09
CA MET A 55 7.89 7.35 -17.12
C MET A 55 7.61 6.33 -18.24
N ASP A 56 8.57 5.47 -18.55
CA ASP A 56 8.48 4.42 -19.56
C ASP A 56 7.89 3.09 -19.01
N ALA A 57 7.70 2.97 -17.69
CA ALA A 57 7.17 1.78 -17.06
C ALA A 57 5.74 1.50 -17.51
N LEU A 58 5.49 0.27 -17.97
CA LEU A 58 4.14 -0.20 -18.30
C LEU A 58 3.42 -0.62 -17.03
N ILE A 59 2.39 0.13 -16.63
CA ILE A 59 1.61 -0.15 -15.41
C ILE A 59 0.14 -0.40 -15.74
N TRP A 60 -0.54 -1.10 -14.83
CA TRP A 60 -1.98 -1.30 -14.91
C TRP A 60 -2.75 -0.25 -14.09
N LEU A 61 -3.72 0.43 -14.70
CA LEU A 61 -4.74 1.22 -14.00
C LEU A 61 -6.16 0.83 -14.42
N GLY A 62 -7.09 0.68 -13.48
CA GLY A 62 -8.47 0.33 -13.83
C GLY A 62 -9.43 0.12 -12.66
N ARG A 63 -10.47 -0.69 -12.90
CA ARG A 63 -11.38 -1.28 -11.90
C ARG A 63 -11.01 -2.74 -11.63
N VAL A 64 -11.50 -3.29 -10.52
CA VAL A 64 -11.17 -4.66 -10.07
C VAL A 64 -11.29 -5.70 -11.19
N HIS A 65 -12.38 -5.69 -11.98
CA HIS A 65 -12.62 -6.68 -13.04
C HIS A 65 -12.00 -6.33 -14.41
N GLN A 66 -11.30 -5.20 -14.55
CA GLN A 66 -10.75 -4.75 -15.85
C GLN A 66 -9.36 -5.32 -16.12
N SER A 67 -9.27 -6.64 -16.25
CA SER A 67 -8.04 -7.41 -16.53
C SER A 67 -8.41 -8.82 -16.97
N GLY A 68 -7.49 -9.53 -17.63
CA GLY A 68 -7.64 -10.95 -17.98
C GLY A 68 -8.31 -11.22 -19.32
N GLN A 69 -8.70 -10.16 -20.04
CA GLN A 69 -9.30 -10.25 -21.37
C GLN A 69 -8.64 -9.21 -22.28
N GLN A 70 -8.48 -9.53 -23.56
CA GLN A 70 -7.80 -8.67 -24.55
C GLN A 70 -8.44 -7.28 -24.66
N LYS A 71 -9.76 -7.16 -24.46
CA LYS A 71 -10.47 -5.87 -24.42
C LYS A 71 -9.96 -4.90 -23.33
N TYR A 72 -9.30 -5.42 -22.29
CA TYR A 72 -8.71 -4.65 -21.20
C TYR A 72 -7.23 -4.33 -21.41
N SER A 73 -6.64 -4.63 -22.57
CA SER A 73 -5.26 -4.25 -22.92
C SER A 73 -5.01 -2.75 -22.74
N LYS A 74 -6.03 -1.91 -23.01
CA LYS A 74 -5.99 -0.45 -22.80
C LYS A 74 -5.77 -0.01 -21.35
N GLN A 75 -5.84 -0.92 -20.38
CA GLN A 75 -5.53 -0.66 -18.97
C GLN A 75 -4.05 -0.81 -18.65
N PHE A 76 -3.24 -1.35 -19.56
CA PHE A 76 -1.80 -1.48 -19.45
C PHE A 76 -1.17 -0.42 -20.36
N ARG A 77 -0.61 0.63 -19.77
CA ARG A 77 -0.01 1.75 -20.53
C ARG A 77 1.24 2.26 -19.81
N ARG A 78 2.08 2.97 -20.55
CA ARG A 78 3.23 3.63 -19.92
C ARG A 78 2.73 4.71 -18.96
N VAL A 79 3.51 4.97 -17.92
CA VAL A 79 3.22 6.06 -16.97
C VAL A 79 3.07 7.40 -17.71
N TYR A 80 3.94 7.66 -18.69
CA TYR A 80 3.82 8.83 -19.57
C TYR A 80 2.43 8.97 -20.19
N ASP A 81 1.89 7.91 -20.80
CA ASP A 81 0.58 7.93 -21.46
C ASP A 81 -0.56 8.12 -20.46
N TRP A 82 -0.44 7.55 -19.27
CA TRP A 82 -1.43 7.73 -18.21
C TRP A 82 -1.49 9.19 -17.75
N LEU A 83 -0.33 9.81 -17.56
CA LEU A 83 -0.22 11.19 -17.08
C LEU A 83 -0.76 12.22 -18.08
N GLN A 84 -0.87 11.90 -19.37
CA GLN A 84 -1.54 12.76 -20.36
C GLN A 84 -3.07 12.81 -20.19
N ARG A 85 -3.65 11.91 -19.39
CA ARG A 85 -5.11 11.88 -19.20
C ARG A 85 -5.52 12.88 -18.12
N PRO A 86 -6.62 13.63 -18.31
CA PRO A 86 -7.13 14.53 -17.27
C PRO A 86 -7.65 13.75 -16.05
N LEU A 87 -8.16 12.52 -16.27
CA LEU A 87 -8.69 11.67 -15.23
C LEU A 87 -8.05 10.28 -15.28
N LEU A 88 -7.52 9.85 -14.13
CA LEU A 88 -6.94 8.54 -13.92
C LEU A 88 -7.96 7.57 -13.31
N PRO A 89 -7.91 6.27 -13.65
CA PRO A 89 -8.70 5.24 -13.00
C PRO A 89 -8.52 5.22 -11.47
N ALA A 90 -9.38 4.46 -10.80
CA ALA A 90 -9.45 4.47 -9.34
C ALA A 90 -8.38 3.58 -8.66
N ARG A 91 -7.73 2.68 -9.42
CA ARG A 91 -6.84 1.66 -8.88
C ARG A 91 -5.61 1.46 -9.74
N CYS A 92 -4.54 1.05 -9.08
CA CYS A 92 -3.24 0.74 -9.65
C CYS A 92 -2.75 -0.60 -9.11
N ALA A 93 -1.95 -1.33 -9.87
CA ALA A 93 -1.20 -2.46 -9.35
C ALA A 93 0.23 -2.02 -8.99
N ALA A 94 0.87 -2.67 -8.02
CA ALA A 94 2.21 -2.26 -7.57
C ALA A 94 3.36 -2.75 -8.47
N GLY A 95 3.05 -3.50 -9.54
CA GLY A 95 4.02 -4.07 -10.46
C GLY A 95 4.12 -3.33 -11.79
N ILE A 96 5.26 -3.52 -12.45
CA ILE A 96 5.52 -3.13 -13.84
C ILE A 96 5.33 -4.37 -14.71
N PHE A 97 4.59 -4.24 -15.80
CA PHE A 97 4.14 -5.35 -16.64
C PHE A 97 4.99 -5.51 -17.90
N LEU A 98 5.00 -6.73 -18.43
CA LEU A 98 5.55 -7.03 -19.75
C LEU A 98 4.69 -6.41 -20.86
N PRO A 99 5.31 -5.91 -21.95
CA PRO A 99 4.57 -5.46 -23.14
C PRO A 99 3.62 -6.53 -23.68
N GLY A 100 2.47 -6.11 -24.21
CA GLY A 100 1.46 -7.02 -24.77
C GLY A 100 0.59 -7.74 -23.74
N GLY A 101 0.90 -7.63 -22.44
CA GLY A 101 0.09 -8.19 -21.37
C GLY A 101 -1.29 -7.55 -21.27
N TYR A 102 -2.31 -8.36 -20.98
CA TYR A 102 -3.69 -7.92 -20.73
C TYR A 102 -4.25 -8.44 -19.40
N ALA A 103 -3.43 -9.12 -18.61
CA ALA A 103 -3.81 -9.70 -17.33
C ALA A 103 -2.86 -9.28 -16.22
N ARG A 104 -3.43 -8.79 -15.10
CA ARG A 104 -2.74 -8.63 -13.82
C ARG A 104 -2.48 -10.01 -13.23
N SER A 105 -1.37 -10.61 -13.62
CA SER A 105 -0.92 -11.91 -13.14
C SER A 105 0.57 -11.89 -12.97
N ILE A 106 1.11 -12.74 -12.09
CA ILE A 106 2.55 -12.88 -11.85
C ILE A 106 3.29 -13.13 -13.16
N ALA A 107 2.74 -13.96 -14.04
CA ALA A 107 3.35 -14.30 -15.34
C ALA A 107 3.55 -13.09 -16.27
N ASN A 108 2.80 -12.00 -16.07
CA ASN A 108 2.91 -10.78 -16.88
C ASN A 108 3.71 -9.68 -16.18
N ILE A 109 4.32 -9.93 -15.03
CA ILE A 109 5.13 -8.95 -14.31
C ILE A 109 6.54 -8.93 -14.90
N LYS A 110 6.97 -7.76 -15.38
CA LYS A 110 8.36 -7.49 -15.74
C LYS A 110 9.21 -7.29 -14.49
N SER A 111 8.71 -6.50 -13.54
CA SER A 111 9.35 -6.28 -12.24
C SER A 111 8.33 -5.86 -11.18
N ALA A 112 8.63 -6.16 -9.93
CA ALA A 112 7.84 -5.75 -8.76
C ALA A 112 8.68 -4.76 -7.94
N PRO A 113 8.71 -3.46 -8.25
CA PRO A 113 9.55 -2.50 -7.53
C PRO A 113 9.10 -2.27 -6.08
N PHE A 114 7.88 -2.67 -5.73
CA PHE A 114 7.29 -2.41 -4.42
C PHE A 114 6.78 -3.67 -3.74
N ILE A 115 6.78 -3.63 -2.41
CA ILE A 115 5.86 -4.41 -1.59
C ILE A 115 4.82 -3.49 -0.98
N VAL A 116 3.63 -4.02 -0.72
CA VAL A 116 2.57 -3.28 -0.04
C VAL A 116 2.24 -4.01 1.23
N VAL A 117 2.27 -3.29 2.34
CA VAL A 117 1.92 -3.78 3.66
C VAL A 117 0.60 -3.11 4.06
N GLU A 118 -0.35 -3.92 4.45
CA GLU A 118 -1.55 -3.46 5.15
C GLU A 118 -1.90 -4.40 6.30
N SER A 119 -2.68 -3.88 7.24
CA SER A 119 -3.32 -4.67 8.27
C SER A 119 -4.73 -4.18 8.55
N ASP A 120 -5.62 -5.14 8.70
CA ASP A 120 -7.06 -4.96 8.82
C ASP A 120 -7.60 -5.31 10.22
N ASP A 121 -6.71 -5.79 11.11
CA ASP A 121 -7.07 -6.39 12.39
C ASP A 121 -5.96 -6.33 13.47
N LEU A 122 -5.15 -5.27 13.52
CA LEU A 122 -4.09 -5.10 14.55
C LEU A 122 -4.64 -5.11 15.98
N LEU A 123 -5.93 -4.82 16.14
CA LEU A 123 -6.65 -4.93 17.42
C LEU A 123 -7.07 -6.38 17.75
N GLY A 124 -6.58 -7.39 17.01
CA GLY A 124 -6.89 -8.82 17.19
C GLY A 124 -8.20 -9.25 16.55
N ARG A 125 -8.94 -8.30 15.96
CA ARG A 125 -10.19 -8.50 15.24
C ARG A 125 -10.40 -7.37 14.25
N SER A 126 -11.24 -7.60 13.25
CA SER A 126 -11.65 -6.54 12.33
C SER A 126 -12.39 -5.43 13.11
N PRO A 127 -12.03 -4.15 12.91
CA PRO A 127 -12.72 -3.03 13.51
C PRO A 127 -14.13 -2.88 12.94
N LEU A 128 -15.11 -2.63 13.81
CA LEU A 128 -16.52 -2.54 13.47
C LEU A 128 -17.01 -1.09 13.44
N THR A 129 -16.59 -0.29 14.42
CA THR A 129 -16.99 1.12 14.57
C THR A 129 -15.99 2.07 13.91
N SER A 130 -16.39 3.31 13.63
CA SER A 130 -15.48 4.33 13.08
C SER A 130 -14.30 4.62 14.00
N SER A 131 -14.52 4.64 15.33
CA SER A 131 -13.45 4.82 16.32
C SER A 131 -12.45 3.68 16.30
N GLU A 132 -12.93 2.42 16.23
CA GLU A 132 -12.05 1.25 16.11
C GLU A 132 -11.25 1.25 14.81
N ARG A 133 -11.81 1.76 13.71
CA ARG A 133 -11.09 1.88 12.43
C ARG A 133 -9.98 2.91 12.52
N GLU A 134 -10.22 4.06 13.13
CA GLU A 134 -9.17 5.06 13.34
C GLU A 134 -8.10 4.57 14.32
N ALA A 135 -8.49 3.82 15.36
CA ALA A 135 -7.53 3.15 16.24
C ALA A 135 -6.67 2.12 15.47
N ASN A 136 -7.29 1.28 14.62
CA ASN A 136 -6.55 0.33 13.78
C ASN A 136 -5.57 1.03 12.83
N LYS A 137 -5.94 2.20 12.28
CA LYS A 137 -5.03 3.00 11.45
C LYS A 137 -3.89 3.60 12.26
N ALA A 138 -4.12 4.06 13.50
CA ALA A 138 -3.05 4.52 14.38
C ALA A 138 -2.04 3.39 14.68
N TRP A 139 -2.52 2.18 14.94
CA TRP A 139 -1.65 1.00 15.07
C TRP A 139 -0.97 0.63 13.75
N SER A 140 -1.65 0.80 12.62
CA SER A 140 -1.04 0.58 11.29
C SER A 140 0.08 1.58 11.04
N TYR A 141 -0.07 2.84 11.45
CA TYR A 141 1.02 3.82 11.44
C TYR A 141 2.19 3.37 12.31
N ALA A 142 1.93 2.91 13.54
CA ALA A 142 2.98 2.42 14.42
C ALA A 142 3.71 1.21 13.82
N LEU A 143 2.99 0.29 13.18
CA LEU A 143 3.57 -0.80 12.40
C LEU A 143 4.46 -0.27 11.27
N ILE A 144 4.01 0.73 10.50
CA ILE A 144 4.80 1.33 9.42
C ILE A 144 6.12 1.91 9.96
N GLN A 145 6.08 2.67 11.05
CA GLN A 145 7.29 3.24 11.65
C GLN A 145 8.24 2.15 12.15
N TYR A 146 7.71 1.13 12.84
CA TYR A 146 8.50 -0.04 13.26
C TYR A 146 9.18 -0.74 12.07
N LEU A 147 8.47 -0.92 10.96
CA LEU A 147 9.04 -1.53 9.75
C LEU A 147 10.16 -0.67 9.11
N VAL A 148 10.04 0.65 9.17
CA VAL A 148 11.09 1.56 8.71
C VAL A 148 12.31 1.47 9.63
N GLU A 149 12.10 1.62 10.94
CA GLU A 149 13.16 1.76 11.93
C GLU A 149 13.85 0.43 12.26
N ALA A 150 13.08 -0.62 12.55
CA ALA A 150 13.61 -1.89 13.00
C ALA A 150 13.97 -2.82 11.85
N TRP A 151 13.23 -2.78 10.73
CA TRP A 151 13.47 -3.68 9.58
C TRP A 151 14.19 -2.98 8.42
N GLY A 152 14.44 -1.67 8.53
CA GLY A 152 15.18 -0.91 7.53
C GLY A 152 14.44 -0.80 6.19
N LEU A 153 13.11 -0.86 6.18
CA LEU A 153 12.35 -0.75 4.93
C LEU A 153 12.22 0.70 4.46
N SER A 154 12.44 0.90 3.16
CA SER A 154 12.33 2.22 2.54
C SER A 154 10.88 2.55 2.18
N LEU A 155 10.23 3.39 2.99
CA LEU A 155 8.85 3.83 2.74
C LEU A 155 8.78 4.76 1.51
N ARG A 156 7.78 4.53 0.64
CA ARG A 156 7.53 5.28 -0.60
C ARG A 156 6.23 6.04 -0.61
N ALA A 157 5.15 5.40 -0.15
CA ALA A 157 3.86 6.04 -0.06
C ALA A 157 3.02 5.44 1.05
N VAL A 158 2.14 6.25 1.64
CA VAL A 158 1.08 5.76 2.54
C VAL A 158 -0.24 6.31 2.05
N ILE A 159 -1.20 5.41 1.82
CA ILE A 159 -2.56 5.75 1.42
C ILE A 159 -3.52 5.27 2.51
N ASP A 160 -4.28 6.18 3.12
CA ASP A 160 -5.49 5.78 3.83
C ASP A 160 -6.53 5.33 2.81
N THR A 161 -6.99 4.09 2.90
CA THR A 161 -7.91 3.49 1.94
C THR A 161 -9.33 4.05 2.01
N GLY A 162 -9.62 4.91 2.98
CA GLY A 162 -10.96 5.41 3.27
C GLY A 162 -11.80 4.44 4.12
N ASN A 163 -11.19 3.41 4.70
CA ASN A 163 -11.89 2.48 5.58
C ASN A 163 -11.09 2.12 6.83
N LYS A 164 -10.50 0.93 6.91
CA LYS A 164 -9.86 0.42 8.14
C LYS A 164 -8.34 0.22 8.03
N SER A 165 -7.80 0.11 6.82
CA SER A 165 -6.38 -0.09 6.59
C SER A 165 -5.69 1.15 6.03
N LEU A 166 -4.40 1.26 6.33
CA LEU A 166 -3.43 2.03 5.56
C LEU A 166 -2.72 1.08 4.60
N HIS A 167 -2.58 1.47 3.34
CA HIS A 167 -1.69 0.81 2.39
C HIS A 167 -0.34 1.51 2.44
N ALA A 168 0.66 0.87 3.02
CA ALA A 168 2.04 1.34 3.02
C ALA A 168 2.83 0.68 1.90
N TRP A 169 3.36 1.49 0.99
CA TRP A 169 4.17 1.06 -0.12
C TRP A 169 5.64 1.24 0.25
N PHE A 170 6.40 0.16 0.21
CA PHE A 170 7.84 0.18 0.44
C PHE A 170 8.56 -0.23 -0.84
N ASP A 171 9.79 0.25 -1.02
CA ASP A 171 10.69 -0.37 -2.00
C ASP A 171 10.76 -1.88 -1.71
N ARG A 172 10.74 -2.67 -2.78
CA ARG A 172 10.89 -4.11 -2.63
C ARG A 172 12.30 -4.38 -2.10
N PRO A 173 12.44 -5.00 -0.90
CA PRO A 173 13.75 -5.34 -0.39
C PRO A 173 14.33 -6.52 -1.17
N ASN A 174 15.59 -6.85 -0.90
CA ASN A 174 16.20 -8.06 -1.47
C ASN A 174 15.40 -9.33 -1.07
N GLN A 175 15.60 -10.42 -1.81
CA GLN A 175 14.79 -11.63 -1.64
C GLN A 175 14.93 -12.27 -0.25
N HIS A 176 16.11 -12.17 0.38
CA HIS A 176 16.32 -12.69 1.73
C HIS A 176 15.48 -11.94 2.76
N THR A 177 15.58 -10.60 2.78
CA THR A 177 14.77 -9.74 3.64
C THR A 177 13.27 -9.94 3.37
N LEU A 178 12.86 -10.05 2.11
CA LEU A 178 11.47 -10.32 1.77
C LEU A 178 10.97 -11.65 2.34
N ASN A 179 11.76 -12.72 2.27
CA ASN A 179 11.40 -14.02 2.83
C ASN A 179 11.22 -13.93 4.36
N CYS A 180 12.09 -13.18 5.05
CA CYS A 180 11.95 -12.92 6.49
C CYS A 180 10.64 -12.18 6.80
N ILE A 181 10.28 -11.15 6.02
CA ILE A 181 9.03 -10.42 6.19
C ILE A 181 7.82 -11.34 5.99
N ILE A 182 7.84 -12.19 4.95
CA ILE A 182 6.76 -13.15 4.68
C ILE A 182 6.60 -14.13 5.84
N HIS A 183 7.71 -14.60 6.43
CA HIS A 183 7.69 -15.47 7.59
C HIS A 183 7.08 -14.79 8.83
N LEU A 184 7.42 -13.52 9.04
CA LEU A 184 6.94 -12.71 10.18
C LEU A 184 5.56 -12.08 9.98
N ALA A 185 5.01 -12.14 8.76
CA ALA A 185 3.79 -11.41 8.41
C ALA A 185 2.61 -11.72 9.34
N GLU A 186 2.41 -13.00 9.69
CA GLU A 186 1.28 -13.40 10.55
C GLU A 186 1.42 -12.94 11.99
N SER A 187 2.62 -13.01 12.58
CA SER A 187 2.84 -12.52 13.95
C SER A 187 2.76 -11.01 14.05
N HIS A 188 2.92 -10.30 12.92
CA HIS A 188 2.80 -8.84 12.82
C HIS A 188 1.46 -8.40 12.22
N HIS A 189 0.50 -9.32 12.04
CA HIS A 189 -0.82 -9.05 11.45
C HIS A 189 -0.76 -8.37 10.06
N ILE A 190 0.30 -8.60 9.30
CA ILE A 190 0.44 -8.13 7.92
C ILE A 190 -0.36 -9.05 6.99
N ASP A 191 -1.19 -8.47 6.12
CA ASP A 191 -1.92 -9.23 5.11
C ASP A 191 -0.95 -9.90 4.11
N LYS A 192 -0.81 -11.23 4.24
CA LYS A 192 0.07 -12.04 3.39
C LYS A 192 -0.35 -12.01 1.91
N GLN A 193 -1.65 -11.88 1.59
CA GLN A 193 -2.09 -11.84 0.20
C GLN A 193 -1.65 -10.54 -0.46
N ILE A 194 -1.81 -9.40 0.20
CA ILE A 194 -1.37 -8.12 -0.34
C ILE A 194 0.16 -8.03 -0.38
N LEU A 195 0.85 -8.57 0.62
CA LEU A 195 2.31 -8.64 0.62
C LEU A 195 2.85 -9.44 -0.57
N LEU A 196 2.27 -10.62 -0.83
CA LEU A 196 2.73 -11.52 -1.89
C LEU A 196 2.25 -11.11 -3.28
N TYR A 197 1.01 -10.63 -3.41
CA TYR A 197 0.33 -10.42 -4.69
C TYR A 197 0.00 -8.95 -4.98
N GLY A 198 0.41 -8.01 -4.13
CA GLY A 198 0.16 -6.57 -4.29
C GLY A 198 0.63 -6.00 -5.63
N HIS A 199 1.67 -6.60 -6.21
CA HIS A 199 2.19 -6.24 -7.54
C HIS A 199 1.19 -6.51 -8.68
N ALA A 200 0.18 -7.38 -8.47
CA ALA A 200 -0.92 -7.65 -9.40
C ALA A 200 -2.30 -7.26 -8.84
N ALA A 201 -2.39 -6.95 -7.55
CA ALA A 201 -3.64 -6.58 -6.90
C ALA A 201 -4.13 -5.20 -7.40
N PRO A 202 -5.45 -4.99 -7.53
CA PRO A 202 -6.01 -3.71 -7.95
C PRO A 202 -6.15 -2.78 -6.72
N LEU A 203 -5.03 -2.24 -6.25
CA LEU A 203 -4.91 -1.40 -5.06
C LEU A 203 -5.54 -0.01 -5.27
N ARG A 204 -6.15 0.56 -4.23
CA ARG A 204 -6.78 1.89 -4.33
C ARG A 204 -5.73 2.98 -4.52
N MET A 205 -6.00 3.87 -5.47
CA MET A 205 -5.24 5.11 -5.65
C MET A 205 -5.80 6.24 -4.77
N PRO A 206 -5.02 7.31 -4.54
CA PRO A 206 -5.51 8.53 -3.90
C PRO A 206 -6.80 9.03 -4.54
N GLY A 207 -7.73 9.56 -3.74
CA GLY A 207 -9.04 10.04 -4.20
C GLY A 207 -10.02 8.96 -4.69
N CYS A 208 -9.67 7.66 -4.63
CA CYS A 208 -10.62 6.58 -4.88
C CYS A 208 -11.70 6.57 -3.80
N ILE A 209 -12.98 6.66 -4.17
CA ILE A 209 -14.07 6.53 -3.21
C ILE A 209 -14.20 5.08 -2.75
N HIS A 210 -14.13 4.85 -1.43
CA HIS A 210 -14.29 3.53 -0.85
C HIS A 210 -15.76 3.08 -0.95
N GLU A 211 -15.99 1.85 -1.42
CA GLU A 211 -17.32 1.37 -1.79
C GLU A 211 -18.31 1.37 -0.62
N LYS A 212 -17.84 0.97 0.57
CA LYS A 212 -18.68 0.78 1.77
C LYS A 212 -18.87 2.05 2.60
N THR A 213 -17.83 2.87 2.71
CA THR A 213 -17.79 4.03 3.62
C THR A 213 -18.03 5.34 2.90
N LYS A 214 -17.94 5.35 1.57
CA LYS A 214 -18.03 6.54 0.70
C LYS A 214 -16.96 7.59 0.97
N GLN A 215 -15.98 7.29 1.81
CA GLN A 215 -14.85 8.17 2.08
C GLN A 215 -13.83 8.06 0.94
N PRO A 216 -13.21 9.17 0.52
CA PRO A 216 -12.11 9.13 -0.43
C PRO A 216 -10.86 8.53 0.24
N ALA A 217 -10.10 7.76 -0.54
CA ALA A 217 -8.75 7.38 -0.15
C ALA A 217 -7.86 8.64 -0.12
N GLU A 218 -6.99 8.76 0.87
CA GLU A 218 -6.15 9.94 1.08
C GLU A 218 -4.68 9.54 1.01
N LEU A 219 -3.90 10.28 0.23
CA LEU A 219 -2.45 10.13 0.20
C LEU A 219 -1.86 10.92 1.36
N LEU A 220 -1.17 10.22 2.27
CA LEU A 220 -0.64 10.79 3.50
C LEU A 220 0.88 10.99 3.47
N TYR A 221 1.59 10.16 2.70
CA TYR A 221 3.03 10.21 2.53
C TYR A 221 3.37 9.88 1.07
N LEU A 222 4.35 10.57 0.49
CA LEU A 222 4.88 10.29 -0.84
C LEU A 222 6.35 10.71 -0.95
N LYS A 223 7.20 9.79 -1.42
CA LYS A 223 8.63 9.99 -1.70
C LYS A 223 8.94 9.61 -3.15
N SER A 224 9.56 10.53 -3.89
CA SER A 224 9.85 10.36 -5.33
C SER A 224 10.84 9.22 -5.62
N TYR A 225 10.54 8.43 -6.65
CA TYR A 225 11.37 7.38 -7.22
C TYR A 225 12.73 7.90 -7.68
N SER A 226 12.81 9.13 -8.20
CA SER A 226 14.04 9.75 -8.72
C SER A 226 15.09 10.10 -7.66
N GLN A 227 14.75 10.00 -6.37
CA GLN A 227 15.68 10.23 -5.26
C GLN A 227 16.48 8.97 -4.88
N ILE A 228 16.45 7.92 -5.71
CA ILE A 228 17.37 6.77 -5.60
C ILE A 228 18.67 7.16 -6.31
N THR A 229 19.57 7.82 -5.58
CA THR A 229 20.99 7.79 -5.92
C THR A 229 21.52 6.45 -5.41
N HIS A 230 21.99 5.61 -6.34
CA HIS A 230 22.84 4.46 -6.01
C HIS A 230 24.22 4.96 -5.58
#